data_AF-A0A183FTN2-F1
#
_entry.id   AF-A0A183FTN2-F1
#
_cell.length_a   1.000
_cell.length_b   1.000
_cell.length_c   1.000
_cell.angle_alpha   90.00
_cell.angle_beta   90.00
_cell.angle_gamma   90.00
#
_symmetry.space_group_name_H-M   'P 1'
#
loop_
_entity.id
_entity.type
_entity.pdbx_description
1 polymer ?
#
loop_
_entity_poly.entity_id
_entity_poly.type
_entity_poly.pdbx_seq_one_letter_code
_entity_poly.pdbx_strand_id
1 'polypeptide(L)'
;LEKLRFGDLISVSANVLANVEQLKALNARAQGEVTIREAIQELEMWAAQAEFSFSDYKHSNGSNMKVIRDWKESINSVKDSQALLQSLKNSPFYAQFSDKTKVWETRLSDLDVYLPQMNDIQRKWIYLEPIFGRGALPAEASRFARVDSEFRLILADVVRDARLVSLCGRQSLRKSLEQIIDQLNRCQKALNQFLEEKRSAFPRFYFLGDDDLLEILGQSTNPTVIQSHLKKLFQVCLKTLPIRRRSDTSLQVWLQNLSDEMRSTLKKLSLEAIRDENLDPARYPSQVLCLAEQVRFCRNCEQTLNGTKDFAKLKAGLQEQLKAYTSSKVNDVVLDLKLKALILDVIHHIDVVDQLVSNNASSAQCWTWQRQLRFYLVGEAVVARQVNSEFDYTYEGINFLCQIIYCLPF
;
A
#
# COMPACT_ATOMS: atom_id res chain seq x y z
N LEU A 1 -55.91 45.06 -17.88
CA LEU A 1 -55.91 43.99 -18.89
C LEU A 1 -57.28 43.31 -19.02
N GLU A 2 -57.98 43.00 -17.93
CA GLU A 2 -59.26 42.25 -17.94
C GLU A 2 -60.48 42.95 -18.57
N LYS A 3 -60.39 44.23 -18.96
CA LYS A 3 -61.48 44.98 -19.62
C LYS A 3 -61.24 45.23 -21.12
N LEU A 4 -60.11 44.78 -21.68
CA LEU A 4 -59.78 44.94 -23.10
C LEU A 4 -60.67 44.02 -23.95
N ARG A 5 -61.39 44.60 -24.92
CA ARG A 5 -62.18 43.87 -25.91
C ARG A 5 -61.41 43.81 -27.22
N PHE A 6 -61.68 42.79 -28.04
CA PHE A 6 -61.04 42.64 -29.36
C PHE A 6 -61.21 43.87 -30.26
N GLY A 7 -62.36 44.57 -30.15
CA GLY A 7 -62.61 45.83 -30.86
C GLY A 7 -61.63 46.95 -30.52
N ASP A 8 -61.10 46.98 -29.30
CA ASP A 8 -60.12 47.99 -28.86
C ASP A 8 -58.77 47.78 -29.58
N LEU A 9 -58.39 46.53 -29.84
CA LEU A 9 -57.19 46.17 -30.61
C LEU A 9 -57.32 46.56 -32.09
N ILE A 10 -58.50 46.37 -32.69
CA ILE A 10 -58.77 46.79 -34.08
C ILE A 10 -58.71 48.31 -34.20
N SER A 11 -59.25 49.04 -33.22
CA SER A 11 -59.28 50.51 -33.23
C SER A 11 -57.88 51.15 -33.22
N VAL A 12 -56.87 50.42 -32.71
CA VAL A 12 -55.47 50.88 -32.62
C VAL A 12 -54.56 50.19 -33.65
N SER A 13 -55.12 49.39 -34.57
CA SER A 13 -54.37 48.56 -35.54
C SER A 13 -53.35 49.33 -36.38
N ALA A 14 -53.65 50.56 -36.81
CA ALA A 14 -52.71 51.41 -37.53
C ALA A 14 -51.46 51.77 -36.70
N ASN A 15 -51.63 52.04 -35.39
CA ASN A 15 -50.51 52.31 -34.49
C ASN A 15 -49.71 51.04 -34.17
N VAL A 16 -50.38 49.89 -34.07
CA VAL A 16 -49.69 48.59 -33.92
C VAL A 16 -48.81 48.34 -35.14
N LEU A 17 -49.35 48.51 -36.36
CA LEU A 17 -48.62 48.35 -37.63
C LEU A 17 -47.42 49.30 -37.74
N ALA A 18 -47.58 50.56 -37.35
CA ALA A 18 -46.49 51.55 -37.35
C ALA A 18 -45.35 51.21 -36.39
N ASN A 19 -45.61 50.47 -35.30
CA ASN A 19 -44.63 50.15 -34.26
C ASN A 19 -44.28 48.65 -34.21
N VAL A 20 -44.59 47.86 -35.25
CA VAL A 20 -44.38 46.40 -35.27
C VAL A 20 -42.97 46.01 -34.88
N GLU A 21 -41.95 46.67 -35.43
CA GLU A 21 -40.55 46.33 -35.15
C GLU A 21 -40.16 46.63 -33.69
N GLN A 22 -40.69 47.72 -33.10
CA GLN A 22 -40.49 48.02 -31.68
C GLN A 22 -41.22 47.01 -30.79
N LEU A 23 -42.43 46.58 -31.16
CA LEU A 23 -43.19 45.56 -30.45
C LEU A 23 -42.52 44.18 -30.53
N LYS A 24 -41.96 43.81 -31.69
CA LYS A 24 -41.15 42.59 -31.86
C LYS A 24 -39.89 42.64 -31.00
N ALA A 25 -39.17 43.77 -31.01
CA ALA A 25 -37.99 43.95 -30.17
C ALA A 25 -38.32 43.87 -28.68
N LEU A 26 -39.43 44.48 -28.26
CA LEU A 26 -39.94 44.41 -26.89
C LEU A 26 -40.30 42.97 -26.51
N ASN A 27 -40.98 42.23 -27.38
CA ASN A 27 -41.32 40.83 -27.15
C ASN A 27 -40.08 39.92 -27.07
N ALA A 28 -39.12 40.09 -27.99
CA ALA A 28 -37.86 39.35 -27.97
C ALA A 28 -37.07 39.61 -26.69
N ARG A 29 -37.05 40.87 -26.25
CA ARG A 29 -36.46 41.27 -24.97
C ARG A 29 -37.18 40.64 -23.78
N ALA A 30 -38.50 40.71 -23.73
CA ALA A 30 -39.29 40.12 -22.65
C ALA A 30 -39.05 38.60 -22.55
N GLN A 31 -39.03 37.89 -23.69
CA GLN A 31 -38.77 36.46 -23.72
C GLN A 31 -37.34 36.11 -23.24
N GLY A 32 -36.34 36.90 -23.66
CA GLY A 32 -34.96 36.73 -23.20
C GLY A 32 -34.78 37.01 -21.71
N GLU A 33 -35.43 38.06 -21.19
CA GLU A 33 -35.41 38.39 -19.76
C GLU A 33 -36.11 37.33 -18.89
N VAL A 34 -37.21 36.73 -19.38
CA VAL A 34 -37.89 35.61 -18.69
C VAL A 34 -36.96 34.40 -18.55
N THR A 35 -36.27 34.04 -19.64
CA THR A 35 -35.35 32.89 -19.65
C THR A 35 -34.22 33.08 -18.62
N ILE A 36 -33.65 34.28 -18.52
CA ILE A 36 -32.61 34.58 -17.52
C ILE A 36 -33.19 34.54 -16.10
N ARG A 37 -34.41 35.04 -15.90
CA ARG A 37 -35.06 35.04 -14.59
C ARG A 37 -35.34 33.62 -14.10
N GLU A 38 -35.83 32.74 -14.99
CA GLU A 38 -36.05 31.33 -14.69
C GLU A 38 -34.74 30.63 -14.30
N ALA A 39 -33.66 30.83 -15.05
CA ALA A 39 -32.35 30.26 -14.72
C ALA A 39 -31.77 30.78 -13.38
N ILE A 40 -31.98 32.06 -13.04
CA ILE A 40 -31.61 32.60 -11.72
C ILE A 40 -32.46 31.95 -10.61
N GLN A 41 -33.75 31.72 -10.87
CA GLN A 41 -34.64 31.06 -9.91
C GLN A 41 -34.22 29.59 -9.69
N GLU A 42 -33.83 28.87 -10.75
CA GLU A 42 -33.25 27.53 -10.65
C GLU A 42 -31.98 27.52 -9.78
N LEU A 43 -31.10 28.52 -9.96
CA LEU A 43 -29.91 28.66 -9.14
C LEU A 43 -30.24 28.93 -7.65
N GLU A 44 -31.24 29.75 -7.38
CA GLU A 44 -31.72 30.01 -6.02
C GLU A 44 -32.34 28.76 -5.37
N MET A 45 -33.09 27.96 -6.13
CA MET A 45 -33.63 26.67 -5.67
C MET A 45 -32.52 25.66 -5.40
N TRP A 46 -31.55 25.55 -6.32
CA TRP A 46 -30.37 24.70 -6.13
C TRP A 46 -29.63 25.09 -4.85
N ALA A 47 -29.39 26.38 -4.62
CA ALA A 47 -28.70 26.86 -3.43
C ALA A 47 -29.42 26.52 -2.12
N ALA A 48 -30.75 26.39 -2.16
CA ALA A 48 -31.56 26.01 -1.01
C ALA A 48 -31.57 24.49 -0.76
N GLN A 49 -31.37 23.67 -1.80
CA GLN A 49 -31.48 22.21 -1.75
C GLN A 49 -30.14 21.48 -1.75
N ALA A 50 -29.07 22.10 -2.24
CA ALA A 50 -27.77 21.49 -2.35
C ALA A 50 -27.13 21.35 -0.96
N GLU A 51 -27.13 20.13 -0.44
CA GLU A 51 -26.65 19.79 0.90
C GLU A 51 -25.48 18.80 0.87
N PHE A 52 -24.68 18.81 1.94
CA PHE A 52 -23.64 17.82 2.16
C PHE A 52 -24.22 16.47 2.58
N SER A 53 -23.67 15.41 2.00
CA SER A 53 -23.87 14.05 2.49
C SER A 53 -22.87 13.73 3.61
N PHE A 54 -23.33 13.04 4.66
CA PHE A 54 -22.50 12.71 5.82
C PHE A 54 -22.36 11.21 6.06
N SER A 55 -21.26 10.84 6.70
CA SER A 55 -21.01 9.50 7.25
C SER A 55 -20.51 9.60 8.69
N ASP A 56 -20.83 8.62 9.51
CA ASP A 56 -20.34 8.55 10.89
C ASP A 56 -18.86 8.15 10.90
N TYR A 57 -18.08 8.84 11.73
CA TYR A 57 -16.66 8.65 11.93
C TYR A 57 -16.37 8.53 13.43
N LYS A 58 -15.60 7.51 13.80
CA LYS A 58 -15.18 7.28 15.18
C LYS A 58 -13.77 7.82 15.38
N HIS A 59 -13.66 8.88 16.18
CA HIS A 59 -12.40 9.52 16.51
C HIS A 59 -11.61 8.70 17.54
N SER A 60 -10.29 8.84 17.55
CA SER A 60 -9.37 8.12 18.46
C SER A 60 -9.67 8.35 19.94
N ASN A 61 -10.16 9.54 20.30
CA ASN A 61 -10.64 9.86 21.65
C ASN A 61 -11.96 9.15 22.06
N GLY A 62 -12.55 8.34 21.18
CA GLY A 62 -13.79 7.59 21.42
C GLY A 62 -15.07 8.34 21.07
N SER A 63 -15.00 9.62 20.66
CA SER A 63 -16.16 10.38 20.21
C SER A 63 -16.61 9.97 18.80
N ASN A 64 -17.92 9.99 18.57
CA ASN A 64 -18.50 9.85 17.23
C ASN A 64 -18.77 11.24 16.66
N MET A 65 -18.39 11.45 15.40
CA MET A 65 -18.67 12.69 14.66
C MET A 65 -19.07 12.37 13.23
N LYS A 66 -19.58 13.37 12.51
CA LYS A 66 -19.93 13.24 11.11
C LYS A 66 -18.85 13.86 10.23
N VAL A 67 -18.45 13.14 9.20
CA VAL A 67 -17.55 13.62 8.14
C VAL A 67 -18.29 13.64 6.80
N ILE A 68 -17.88 14.53 5.91
CA ILE A 68 -18.52 14.71 4.61
C ILE A 68 -18.14 13.53 3.70
N ARG A 69 -19.12 12.99 2.98
CA ARG A 69 -18.92 11.96 1.94
C ARG A 69 -19.41 12.49 0.60
N ASP A 70 -19.17 11.71 -0.45
CA ASP A 70 -19.70 12.01 -1.80
C ASP A 70 -19.28 13.38 -2.36
N TRP A 71 -18.08 13.88 -1.98
CA TRP A 71 -17.53 15.17 -2.41
C TRP A 71 -17.63 15.45 -3.92
N LYS A 72 -17.53 14.39 -4.75
CA LYS A 72 -17.63 14.52 -6.21
C LYS A 72 -18.97 15.08 -6.65
N GLU A 73 -20.07 14.64 -6.02
CA GLU A 73 -21.42 15.09 -6.34
C GLU A 73 -21.58 16.57 -6.00
N SER A 74 -21.19 16.97 -4.78
CA SER A 74 -21.20 18.37 -4.36
C SER A 74 -20.36 19.26 -5.28
N ILE A 75 -19.13 18.86 -5.61
CA ILE A 75 -18.24 19.62 -6.50
C ILE A 75 -18.83 19.75 -7.91
N ASN A 76 -19.37 18.66 -8.47
CA ASN A 76 -19.96 18.70 -9.81
C ASN A 76 -21.19 19.61 -9.84
N SER A 77 -22.05 19.56 -8.83
CA SER A 77 -23.24 20.42 -8.76
C SER A 77 -22.90 21.93 -8.76
N VAL A 78 -21.79 22.32 -8.12
CA VAL A 78 -21.28 23.71 -8.15
C VAL A 78 -20.77 24.07 -9.55
N LYS A 79 -20.07 23.15 -10.22
CA LYS A 79 -19.56 23.37 -11.58
C LYS A 79 -20.68 23.52 -12.61
N ASP A 80 -21.74 22.72 -12.50
CA ASP A 80 -22.91 22.82 -13.36
C ASP A 80 -23.61 24.18 -13.17
N SER A 81 -23.74 24.62 -11.92
CA SER A 81 -24.29 25.95 -11.58
C SER A 81 -23.41 27.10 -12.09
N GLN A 82 -22.09 26.95 -12.06
CA GLN A 82 -21.16 27.91 -12.67
C GLN A 82 -21.32 27.95 -14.19
N ALA A 83 -21.42 26.79 -14.85
CA ALA A 83 -21.61 26.71 -16.29
C ALA A 83 -22.93 27.36 -16.72
N LEU A 84 -24.01 27.12 -15.96
CA LEU A 84 -25.29 27.81 -16.14
C LEU A 84 -25.10 29.33 -16.07
N LEU A 85 -24.46 29.83 -15.02
CA LEU A 85 -24.22 31.27 -14.84
C LEU A 85 -23.39 31.88 -15.98
N GLN A 86 -22.36 31.17 -16.46
CA GLN A 86 -21.54 31.62 -17.60
C GLN A 86 -22.35 31.65 -18.90
N SER A 87 -23.27 30.70 -19.11
CA SER A 87 -24.16 30.72 -20.27
C SER A 87 -25.07 31.94 -20.28
N LEU A 88 -25.56 32.38 -19.11
CA LEU A 88 -26.42 33.56 -18.98
C LEU A 88 -25.69 34.85 -19.34
N LYS A 89 -24.38 34.93 -19.08
CA LYS A 89 -23.56 36.11 -19.40
C LYS A 89 -23.41 36.38 -20.90
N ASN A 90 -23.56 35.35 -21.72
CA ASN A 90 -23.49 35.47 -23.18
C ASN A 90 -24.80 36.01 -23.78
N SER A 91 -25.87 36.13 -22.98
CA SER A 91 -27.15 36.65 -23.46
C SER A 91 -27.12 38.18 -23.63
N PRO A 92 -27.66 38.72 -24.73
CA PRO A 92 -27.74 40.17 -24.95
C PRO A 92 -28.64 40.89 -23.93
N PHE A 93 -29.49 40.15 -23.19
CA PHE A 93 -30.41 40.70 -22.20
C PHE A 93 -29.86 40.62 -20.75
N TYR A 94 -28.62 40.14 -20.57
CA TYR A 94 -27.99 39.92 -19.27
C TYR A 94 -27.75 41.21 -18.45
N ALA A 95 -27.55 42.35 -19.12
CA ALA A 95 -27.09 43.58 -18.47
C ALA A 95 -27.95 44.00 -17.27
N GLN A 96 -29.27 43.76 -17.31
CA GLN A 96 -30.19 44.11 -16.23
C GLN A 96 -30.12 43.18 -15.00
N PHE A 97 -29.49 42.02 -15.13
CA PHE A 97 -29.37 41.00 -14.09
C PHE A 97 -27.96 40.88 -13.50
N SER A 98 -27.02 41.71 -13.98
CA SER A 98 -25.60 41.70 -13.59
C SER A 98 -25.40 41.76 -12.07
N ASP A 99 -26.11 42.65 -11.38
CA ASP A 99 -25.94 42.83 -9.93
C ASP A 99 -26.31 41.57 -9.14
N LYS A 100 -27.42 40.92 -9.49
CA LYS A 100 -27.87 39.68 -8.83
C LYS A 100 -26.92 38.52 -9.13
N THR A 101 -26.47 38.41 -10.37
CA THR A 101 -25.60 37.30 -10.80
C THR A 101 -24.16 37.45 -10.32
N LYS A 102 -23.67 38.68 -10.07
CA LYS A 102 -22.34 38.92 -9.48
C LYS A 102 -22.18 38.36 -8.07
N VAL A 103 -23.24 38.41 -7.26
CA VAL A 103 -23.25 37.80 -5.93
C VAL A 103 -23.10 36.27 -6.05
N TRP A 104 -23.84 35.67 -6.99
CA TRP A 104 -23.76 34.24 -7.26
C TRP A 104 -22.41 33.82 -7.84
N GLU A 105 -21.84 34.61 -8.73
CA GLU A 105 -20.50 34.37 -9.28
C GLU A 105 -19.45 34.31 -8.16
N THR A 106 -19.50 35.27 -7.24
CA THR A 106 -18.58 35.30 -6.10
C THR A 106 -18.76 34.06 -5.21
N ARG A 107 -20.00 33.73 -4.86
CA ARG A 107 -20.32 32.55 -4.02
C ARG A 107 -19.88 31.24 -4.67
N LEU A 108 -20.19 31.05 -5.96
CA LEU A 108 -19.82 29.84 -6.68
C LEU A 108 -18.30 29.74 -6.86
N SER A 109 -17.62 30.86 -7.12
CA SER A 109 -16.15 30.89 -7.18
C SER A 109 -15.51 30.54 -5.84
N ASP A 110 -16.09 31.00 -4.73
CA ASP A 110 -15.63 30.64 -3.38
C ASP A 110 -15.82 29.14 -3.11
N LEU A 111 -16.98 28.57 -3.47
CA LEU A 111 -17.26 27.14 -3.31
C LEU A 111 -16.34 26.24 -4.14
N ASP A 112 -16.01 26.65 -5.38
CA ASP A 112 -15.07 25.92 -6.23
C ASP A 112 -13.65 25.86 -5.63
N VAL A 113 -13.29 26.80 -4.75
CA VAL A 113 -12.06 26.75 -3.96
C VAL A 113 -12.24 25.96 -2.66
N TYR A 114 -13.33 26.21 -1.91
CA TYR A 114 -13.53 25.62 -0.59
C TYR A 114 -13.75 24.11 -0.63
N LEU A 115 -14.57 23.60 -1.57
CA LEU A 115 -14.92 22.18 -1.59
C LEU A 115 -13.72 21.27 -1.87
N PRO A 116 -12.88 21.50 -2.89
CA PRO A 116 -11.69 20.68 -3.11
C PRO A 116 -10.69 20.77 -1.96
N GLN A 117 -10.51 21.96 -1.38
CA GLN A 117 -9.58 22.18 -0.28
C GLN A 117 -10.04 21.45 0.99
N MET A 118 -11.32 21.53 1.34
CA MET A 118 -11.88 20.78 2.48
C MET A 118 -11.80 19.26 2.28
N ASN A 119 -12.01 18.78 1.04
CA ASN A 119 -11.85 17.37 0.72
C ASN A 119 -10.40 16.90 0.95
N ASP A 120 -9.41 17.65 0.45
CA ASP A 120 -7.99 17.32 0.67
C ASP A 120 -7.61 17.34 2.16
N ILE A 121 -8.07 18.36 2.90
CA ILE A 121 -7.91 18.46 4.35
C ILE A 121 -8.51 17.23 5.04
N GLN A 122 -9.75 16.86 4.72
CA GLN A 122 -10.43 15.73 5.35
C GLN A 122 -9.69 14.42 5.09
N ARG A 123 -9.23 14.17 3.85
CA ARG A 123 -8.47 12.96 3.51
C ARG A 123 -7.17 12.85 4.31
N LYS A 124 -6.41 13.95 4.39
CA LYS A 124 -5.17 14.00 5.18
C LYS A 124 -5.45 13.85 6.67
N TRP A 125 -6.47 14.53 7.18
CA TRP A 125 -6.87 14.45 8.59
C TRP A 125 -7.32 13.02 8.97
N ILE A 126 -8.16 12.36 8.17
CA ILE A 126 -8.59 10.96 8.41
C ILE A 126 -7.40 10.01 8.50
N TYR A 127 -6.36 10.23 7.71
CA TYR A 127 -5.15 9.41 7.74
C TYR A 127 -4.28 9.72 8.97
N LEU A 128 -4.08 10.99 9.30
CA LEU A 128 -3.19 11.42 10.38
C LEU A 128 -3.81 11.28 11.78
N GLU A 129 -5.12 11.43 11.92
CA GLU A 129 -5.83 11.42 13.21
C GLU A 129 -5.57 10.14 14.02
N PRO A 130 -5.72 8.93 13.45
CA PRO A 130 -5.50 7.71 14.23
C PRO A 130 -4.03 7.54 14.63
N ILE A 131 -3.11 8.05 13.82
CA ILE A 131 -1.66 7.95 14.02
C ILE A 131 -1.24 8.83 15.20
N PHE A 132 -1.61 10.11 15.17
CA PHE A 132 -1.34 11.03 16.27
C PHE A 132 -2.15 10.72 17.53
N GLY A 133 -3.39 10.23 17.38
CA GLY A 133 -4.24 9.80 18.48
C GLY A 133 -3.66 8.63 19.29
N ARG A 134 -2.87 7.76 18.65
CA ARG A 134 -2.10 6.68 19.32
C ARG A 134 -0.79 7.16 19.97
N GLY A 135 -0.48 8.46 19.92
CA GLY A 135 0.73 9.04 20.49
C GLY A 135 1.97 8.92 19.61
N ALA A 136 1.83 8.67 18.31
CA ALA A 136 2.97 8.74 17.39
C ALA A 136 3.44 10.19 17.23
N LEU A 137 4.76 10.39 17.07
CA LEU A 137 5.42 11.69 16.87
C LEU A 137 5.05 12.75 17.94
N PRO A 138 5.51 12.60 19.20
CA PRO A 138 5.18 13.54 20.27
C PRO A 138 5.63 14.98 20.01
N ALA A 139 6.70 15.17 19.22
CA ALA A 139 7.20 16.50 18.84
C ALA A 139 6.18 17.30 18.01
N GLU A 140 5.38 16.64 17.19
CA GLU A 140 4.38 17.27 16.31
C GLU A 140 2.94 17.13 16.84
N ALA A 141 2.74 16.40 17.94
CA ALA A 141 1.44 16.16 18.53
C ALA A 141 0.69 17.46 18.89
N SER A 142 1.40 18.45 19.43
CA SER A 142 0.80 19.75 19.77
C SER A 142 0.30 20.53 18.55
N ARG A 143 1.01 20.42 17.42
CA ARG A 143 0.61 21.02 16.14
C ARG A 143 -0.63 20.33 15.61
N PHE A 144 -0.61 19.00 15.56
CA PHE A 144 -1.76 18.24 15.09
C PHE A 144 -3.01 18.48 15.94
N ALA A 145 -2.88 18.54 17.27
CA ALA A 145 -4.02 18.78 18.17
C ALA A 145 -4.73 20.13 17.92
N ARG A 146 -3.98 21.19 17.54
CA ARG A 146 -4.56 22.49 17.17
C ARG A 146 -5.36 22.38 15.87
N VAL A 147 -4.75 21.78 14.86
CA VAL A 147 -5.37 21.56 13.54
C VAL A 147 -6.62 20.70 13.65
N ASP A 148 -6.54 19.61 14.42
CA ASP A 148 -7.65 18.73 14.72
C ASP A 148 -8.82 19.50 15.36
N SER A 149 -8.53 20.32 16.37
CA SER A 149 -9.55 21.14 17.02
C SER A 149 -10.20 22.15 16.07
N GLU A 150 -9.41 22.85 15.25
CA GLU A 150 -9.92 23.80 14.25
C GLU A 150 -10.79 23.11 13.18
N PHE A 151 -10.33 21.98 12.65
CA PHE A 151 -11.07 21.27 11.61
C PHE A 151 -12.37 20.65 12.14
N ARG A 152 -12.36 20.12 13.38
CA ARG A 152 -13.57 19.63 14.05
C ARG A 152 -14.61 20.72 14.26
N LEU A 153 -14.20 21.94 14.57
CA LEU A 153 -15.12 23.09 14.67
C LEU A 153 -15.76 23.42 13.31
N ILE A 154 -15.00 23.37 12.22
CA ILE A 154 -15.53 23.56 10.86
C ILE A 154 -16.55 22.46 10.54
N LEU A 155 -16.22 21.18 10.78
CA LEU A 155 -17.14 20.06 10.54
C LEU A 155 -18.42 20.18 11.38
N ALA A 156 -18.32 20.52 12.67
CA ALA A 156 -19.47 20.67 13.55
C ALA A 156 -20.44 21.75 13.05
N ASP A 157 -19.90 22.86 12.54
CA ASP A 157 -20.74 23.91 11.97
C ASP A 157 -21.37 23.51 10.62
N VAL A 158 -20.66 22.76 9.77
CA VAL A 158 -21.21 22.24 8.50
C VAL A 158 -22.32 21.22 8.77
N VAL A 159 -22.21 20.44 9.84
CA VAL A 159 -23.28 19.53 10.27
C VAL A 159 -24.49 20.29 10.79
N ARG A 160 -24.30 21.50 11.37
CA ARG A 160 -25.40 22.36 11.82
C ARG A 160 -26.16 23.01 10.67
N ASP A 161 -25.48 23.40 9.60
CA ASP A 161 -26.09 23.90 8.36
C ASP A 161 -25.47 23.18 7.15
N ALA A 162 -26.17 22.13 6.69
CA ALA A 162 -25.67 21.22 5.67
C ALA A 162 -25.63 21.82 4.26
N ARG A 163 -26.19 23.01 4.03
CA ARG A 163 -26.25 23.61 2.69
C ARG A 163 -24.85 23.99 2.22
N LEU A 164 -24.53 23.72 0.95
CA LEU A 164 -23.22 24.06 0.37
C LEU A 164 -22.92 25.57 0.50
N VAL A 165 -23.91 26.39 0.18
CA VAL A 165 -23.79 27.86 0.16
C VAL A 165 -23.58 28.46 1.56
N SER A 166 -23.84 27.69 2.64
CA SER A 166 -23.57 28.13 4.01
C SER A 166 -22.08 28.44 4.25
N LEU A 167 -21.19 27.77 3.51
CA LEU A 167 -19.74 27.99 3.58
C LEU A 167 -19.35 29.41 3.19
N CYS A 168 -20.03 30.03 2.22
CA CYS A 168 -19.75 31.39 1.78
C CYS A 168 -20.06 32.43 2.85
N GLY A 169 -20.95 32.12 3.81
CA GLY A 169 -21.28 33.01 4.93
C GLY A 169 -20.24 33.02 6.05
N ARG A 170 -19.27 32.09 6.02
CA ARG A 170 -18.28 31.91 7.09
C ARG A 170 -17.13 32.88 6.92
N GLN A 171 -16.97 33.78 7.89
CA GLN A 171 -15.86 34.73 7.89
C GLN A 171 -14.52 33.99 7.96
N SER A 172 -13.56 34.41 7.14
CA SER A 172 -12.18 33.92 7.14
C SER A 172 -11.99 32.40 6.93
N LEU A 173 -13.00 31.70 6.38
CA LEU A 173 -12.91 30.27 6.08
C LEU A 173 -11.70 29.96 5.19
N ARG A 174 -11.52 30.74 4.11
CA ARG A 174 -10.39 30.59 3.18
C ARG A 174 -9.04 30.53 3.89
N LYS A 175 -8.74 31.53 4.73
CA LYS A 175 -7.48 31.62 5.48
C LYS A 175 -7.33 30.46 6.45
N SER A 176 -8.42 30.05 7.10
CA SER A 176 -8.43 28.92 8.03
C SER A 176 -8.10 27.60 7.29
N LEU A 177 -8.72 27.35 6.14
CA LEU A 177 -8.43 26.18 5.32
C LEU A 177 -6.99 26.20 4.79
N GLU A 178 -6.48 27.36 4.36
CA GLU A 178 -5.09 27.54 3.91
C GLU A 178 -4.08 27.26 5.05
N GLN A 179 -4.39 27.68 6.28
CA GLN A 179 -3.56 27.38 7.45
C GLN A 179 -3.60 25.90 7.84
N ILE A 180 -4.81 25.31 7.89
CA ILE A 180 -5.01 23.90 8.23
C ILE A 180 -4.25 23.01 7.25
N ILE A 181 -4.37 23.25 5.94
CA ILE A 181 -3.70 22.40 4.94
C ILE A 181 -2.18 22.53 5.02
N ASP A 182 -1.63 23.73 5.26
CA ASP A 182 -0.18 23.92 5.48
C ASP A 182 0.30 23.16 6.71
N GLN A 183 -0.42 23.24 7.84
CA GLN A 183 -0.04 22.51 9.04
C GLN A 183 -0.15 20.98 8.86
N LEU A 184 -1.20 20.49 8.20
CA LEU A 184 -1.32 19.05 7.87
C LEU A 184 -0.18 18.58 6.97
N ASN A 185 0.21 19.37 5.97
CA ASN A 185 1.34 19.04 5.10
C ASN A 185 2.66 18.98 5.88
N ARG A 186 2.87 19.85 6.87
CA ARG A 186 4.04 19.81 7.75
C ARG A 186 4.03 18.58 8.65
N CYS A 187 2.87 18.23 9.25
CA CYS A 187 2.71 16.99 10.02
C CYS A 187 3.02 15.75 9.17
N GLN A 188 2.47 15.69 7.94
CA GLN A 188 2.72 14.58 7.02
C GLN A 188 4.19 14.48 6.63
N LYS A 189 4.86 15.62 6.36
CA LYS A 189 6.28 15.63 6.03
C LYS A 189 7.13 15.11 7.20
N ALA A 190 6.82 15.53 8.42
CA ALA A 190 7.50 15.05 9.62
C ALA A 190 7.27 13.55 9.84
N LEU A 191 6.05 13.05 9.62
CA LEU A 191 5.72 11.63 9.66
C LEU A 191 6.54 10.84 8.63
N ASN A 192 6.56 11.29 7.37
CA ASN A 192 7.31 10.60 6.31
C ASN A 192 8.81 10.57 6.60
N GLN A 193 9.37 11.68 7.10
CA GLN A 193 10.77 11.73 7.51
C GLN A 193 11.05 10.75 8.65
N PHE A 194 10.20 10.72 9.69
CA PHE A 194 10.33 9.78 10.79
C PHE A 194 10.28 8.32 10.32
N LEU A 195 9.34 7.98 9.44
CA LEU A 195 9.23 6.62 8.88
C LEU A 195 10.45 6.26 8.05
N GLU A 196 10.97 7.19 7.25
CA GLU A 196 12.17 6.97 6.43
C GLU A 196 13.45 6.82 7.28
N GLU A 197 13.58 7.60 8.36
CA GLU A 197 14.64 7.42 9.36
C GLU A 197 14.56 6.02 10.01
N LYS A 198 13.35 5.51 10.26
CA LYS A 198 13.19 4.13 10.76
C LYS A 198 13.51 3.08 9.70
N ARG A 199 13.12 3.29 8.44
CA ARG A 199 13.38 2.38 7.31
C ARG A 199 14.86 2.28 6.98
N SER A 200 15.55 3.41 6.91
CA SER A 200 17.00 3.45 6.69
C SER A 200 17.79 2.77 7.82
N ALA A 201 17.32 2.88 9.06
CA ALA A 201 17.92 2.18 10.20
C ALA A 201 17.73 0.64 10.16
N PHE A 202 16.67 0.14 9.52
CA PHE A 202 16.44 -1.29 9.33
C PHE A 202 15.76 -1.57 7.97
N PRO A 203 16.54 -1.89 6.92
CA PRO A 203 16.04 -1.95 5.54
C PRO A 203 14.88 -2.92 5.29
N ARG A 204 14.65 -3.92 6.14
CA ARG A 204 13.47 -4.80 5.96
C ARG A 204 12.13 -4.07 6.16
N PHE A 205 12.13 -2.90 6.80
CA PHE A 205 10.93 -2.07 6.92
C PHE A 205 10.47 -1.46 5.59
N TYR A 206 11.28 -1.46 4.52
CA TYR A 206 10.80 -1.09 3.19
C TYR A 206 9.75 -2.07 2.63
N PHE A 207 9.70 -3.30 3.15
CA PHE A 207 8.69 -4.30 2.77
C PHE A 207 7.40 -4.20 3.60
N LEU A 208 7.32 -3.27 4.55
CA LEU A 208 6.11 -2.99 5.33
C LEU A 208 5.45 -1.69 4.85
N GLY A 209 4.11 -1.72 4.77
CA GLY A 209 3.31 -0.51 4.61
C GLY A 209 3.42 0.40 5.85
N ASP A 210 3.05 1.67 5.68
CA ASP A 210 3.17 2.67 6.75
C ASP A 210 2.35 2.28 8.00
N ASP A 211 1.16 1.70 7.81
CA ASP A 211 0.28 1.27 8.91
C ASP A 211 0.90 0.14 9.75
N ASP A 212 1.45 -0.89 9.08
CA ASP A 212 2.14 -2.01 9.73
C ASP A 212 3.39 -1.52 10.47
N LEU A 213 4.14 -0.58 9.86
CA LEU A 213 5.33 0.01 10.45
C LEU A 213 4.99 0.87 11.68
N LEU A 214 3.91 1.64 11.63
CA LEU A 214 3.47 2.44 12.77
C LEU A 214 2.95 1.56 13.91
N GLU A 215 2.27 0.46 13.60
CA GLU A 215 1.79 -0.47 14.63
C GLU A 215 2.96 -1.16 15.36
N ILE A 216 3.96 -1.66 14.63
CA ILE A 216 5.12 -2.31 15.26
C ILE A 216 5.97 -1.32 16.07
N LEU A 217 6.06 -0.05 15.64
CA LEU A 217 6.75 1.01 16.38
C LEU A 217 5.98 1.44 17.62
N GLY A 218 4.66 1.63 17.50
CA GLY A 218 3.79 2.08 18.60
C GLY A 218 3.57 1.02 19.68
N GLN A 219 3.51 -0.26 19.29
CA GLN A 219 3.34 -1.39 20.21
C GLN A 219 4.59 -2.25 20.34
N SER A 220 5.77 -1.61 20.32
CA SER A 220 7.04 -2.34 20.36
C SER A 220 7.27 -3.15 21.65
N THR A 221 6.46 -2.94 22.70
CA THR A 221 6.51 -3.73 23.94
C THR A 221 5.57 -4.94 23.91
N ASN A 222 4.62 -5.02 22.98
CA ASN A 222 3.62 -6.08 22.90
C ASN A 222 4.15 -7.26 22.06
N PRO A 223 4.44 -8.43 22.68
CA PRO A 223 5.02 -9.56 21.97
C PRO A 223 4.10 -10.12 20.88
N THR A 224 2.77 -10.08 21.07
CA THR A 224 1.80 -10.64 20.11
C THR A 224 1.81 -9.86 18.79
N VAL A 225 1.85 -8.52 18.88
CA VAL A 225 1.90 -7.63 17.72
C VAL A 225 3.25 -7.71 17.01
N ILE A 226 4.34 -7.79 17.77
CA ILE A 226 5.65 -8.03 17.17
C ILE A 226 5.65 -9.37 16.43
N GLN A 227 5.12 -10.45 17.02
CA GLN A 227 5.10 -11.77 16.38
C GLN A 227 4.26 -11.81 15.10
N SER A 228 3.14 -11.07 15.01
CA SER A 228 2.35 -11.01 13.78
C SER A 228 3.11 -10.33 12.64
N HIS A 229 3.83 -9.24 12.94
CA HIS A 229 4.60 -8.49 11.95
C HIS A 229 5.96 -9.12 11.64
N LEU A 230 6.57 -9.85 12.59
CA LEU A 230 7.79 -10.62 12.36
C LEU A 230 7.64 -11.65 11.24
N LYS A 231 6.45 -12.26 11.10
CA LYS A 231 6.18 -13.18 9.97
C LYS A 231 6.18 -12.49 8.62
N LYS A 232 5.84 -11.20 8.57
CA LYS A 232 5.92 -10.38 7.35
C LYS A 232 7.36 -9.94 7.07
N LEU A 233 8.14 -9.67 8.12
CA LEU A 233 9.52 -9.19 8.04
C LEU A 233 10.55 -10.30 7.78
N PHE A 234 10.30 -11.49 8.30
CA PHE A 234 11.16 -12.65 8.18
C PHE A 234 10.36 -13.79 7.58
N GLN A 235 10.86 -14.36 6.48
CA GLN A 235 10.26 -15.53 5.82
C GLN A 235 10.43 -16.83 6.64
N VAL A 236 10.63 -16.75 7.96
CA VAL A 236 10.87 -17.89 8.86
C VAL A 236 9.75 -18.04 9.88
N CYS A 237 9.26 -19.25 10.08
CA CYS A 237 8.48 -19.62 11.26
C CYS A 237 9.36 -19.59 12.53
N LEU A 238 9.43 -18.43 13.18
CA LEU A 238 10.07 -18.19 14.48
C LEU A 238 9.36 -18.88 15.68
N LYS A 239 8.62 -19.97 15.48
CA LYS A 239 7.85 -20.63 16.55
C LYS A 239 8.73 -21.22 17.67
N THR A 240 10.02 -21.46 17.42
CA THR A 240 10.92 -22.22 18.31
C THR A 240 12.04 -21.42 18.96
N LEU A 241 12.21 -20.13 18.65
CA LEU A 241 13.19 -19.30 19.35
C LEU A 241 12.49 -18.60 20.53
N PRO A 242 13.02 -18.69 21.77
CA PRO A 242 12.53 -17.90 22.89
C PRO A 242 12.89 -16.42 22.66
N ILE A 243 12.01 -15.73 21.93
CA ILE A 243 12.13 -14.31 21.60
C ILE A 243 11.79 -13.51 22.85
N ARG A 244 12.77 -13.31 23.73
CA ARG A 244 12.66 -12.42 24.90
C ARG A 244 13.43 -11.14 24.61
N ARG A 245 12.71 -10.08 24.25
CA ARG A 245 13.30 -8.74 24.14
C ARG A 245 13.74 -8.30 25.54
N ARG A 246 15.01 -7.91 25.70
CA ARG A 246 15.45 -7.13 26.86
C ARG A 246 14.87 -5.72 26.70
N SER A 247 14.25 -5.20 27.75
CA SER A 247 13.41 -3.99 27.74
C SER A 247 14.09 -2.71 27.21
N ASP A 248 15.42 -2.66 27.25
CA ASP A 248 16.16 -1.39 27.15
C ASP A 248 16.76 -1.11 25.75
N THR A 249 16.71 -2.07 24.82
CA THR A 249 17.24 -1.89 23.45
C THR A 249 16.16 -1.40 22.48
N SER A 250 16.50 -0.47 21.56
CA SER A 250 15.59 -0.01 20.51
C SER A 250 15.09 -1.18 19.65
N LEU A 251 13.88 -1.06 19.08
CA LEU A 251 13.30 -2.11 18.25
C LEU A 251 14.21 -2.47 17.07
N GLN A 252 14.83 -1.47 16.43
CA GLN A 252 15.70 -1.66 15.28
C GLN A 252 16.94 -2.49 15.64
N VAL A 253 17.62 -2.10 16.72
CA VAL A 253 18.82 -2.81 17.21
C VAL A 253 18.45 -4.24 17.59
N TRP A 254 17.30 -4.41 18.25
CA TRP A 254 16.82 -5.72 18.62
C TRP A 254 16.49 -6.62 17.40
N LEU A 255 15.82 -6.08 16.37
CA LEU A 255 15.52 -6.80 15.13
C LEU A 255 16.79 -7.16 14.36
N GLN A 256 17.80 -6.27 14.36
CA GLN A 256 19.09 -6.52 13.75
C GLN A 256 19.83 -7.65 14.49
N ASN A 257 19.91 -7.57 15.83
CA ASN A 257 20.50 -8.62 16.65
C ASN A 257 19.80 -9.96 16.46
N LEU A 258 18.47 -9.98 16.37
CA LEU A 258 17.70 -11.18 16.07
C LEU A 258 18.10 -11.76 14.71
N SER A 259 18.20 -10.92 13.67
CA SER A 259 18.64 -11.35 12.34
C SER A 259 20.06 -11.94 12.37
N ASP A 260 20.98 -11.31 13.12
CA ASP A 260 22.37 -11.74 13.22
C ASP A 260 22.51 -13.05 14.02
N GLU A 261 21.76 -13.19 15.12
CA GLU A 261 21.68 -14.43 15.89
C GLU A 261 21.08 -15.58 15.08
N MET A 262 20.04 -15.32 14.28
CA MET A 262 19.46 -16.31 13.38
C MET A 262 20.49 -16.80 12.35
N ARG A 263 21.17 -15.87 11.67
CA ARG A 263 22.23 -16.21 10.68
C ARG A 263 23.37 -16.98 11.34
N SER A 264 23.83 -16.54 12.52
CA SER A 264 24.90 -17.20 13.27
C SER A 264 24.51 -18.62 13.69
N THR A 265 23.28 -18.80 14.16
CA THR A 265 22.75 -20.11 14.56
C THR A 265 22.65 -21.05 13.37
N LEU A 266 22.09 -20.58 12.24
CA LEU A 266 22.02 -21.37 11.01
C LEU A 266 23.40 -21.74 10.50
N LYS A 267 24.36 -20.81 10.52
CA LYS A 267 25.75 -21.09 10.13
C LYS A 267 26.38 -22.18 10.99
N LYS A 268 26.24 -22.10 12.32
CA LYS A 268 26.75 -23.11 13.25
C LYS A 268 26.12 -24.48 12.98
N LEU A 269 24.79 -24.54 12.88
CA LEU A 269 24.06 -25.78 12.60
C LEU A 269 24.45 -26.37 11.24
N SER A 270 24.65 -25.54 10.21
CA SER A 270 25.15 -26.00 8.90
C SER A 270 26.54 -26.61 8.98
N LEU A 271 27.46 -26.00 9.75
CA LEU A 271 28.80 -26.53 9.91
C LEU A 271 28.82 -27.85 10.69
N GLU A 272 28.01 -27.95 11.75
CA GLU A 272 27.81 -29.20 12.50
C GLU A 272 27.26 -30.29 11.58
N ALA A 273 26.17 -30.01 10.87
CA ALA A 273 25.53 -30.94 9.94
C ALA A 273 26.48 -31.41 8.82
N ILE A 274 27.25 -30.50 8.19
CA ILE A 274 28.20 -30.89 7.13
C ILE A 274 29.27 -31.86 7.66
N ARG A 275 29.68 -31.73 8.92
CA ARG A 275 30.71 -32.57 9.56
C ARG A 275 30.16 -33.88 10.15
N ASP A 276 28.85 -34.00 10.32
CA ASP A 276 28.19 -35.12 11.03
C ASP A 276 27.99 -36.35 10.12
N GLU A 277 28.79 -37.39 10.25
CA GLU A 277 28.74 -38.57 9.34
C GLU A 277 27.33 -39.16 9.18
N ASN A 278 26.52 -39.14 10.26
CA ASN A 278 25.14 -39.60 10.25
C ASN A 278 24.16 -38.45 10.53
N LEU A 279 23.66 -37.83 9.46
CA LEU A 279 22.70 -36.73 9.55
C LEU A 279 21.34 -37.20 10.11
N ASP A 280 21.01 -36.78 11.34
CA ASP A 280 19.70 -37.02 11.95
C ASP A 280 18.67 -35.96 11.51
N PRO A 281 17.61 -36.33 10.75
CA PRO A 281 16.58 -35.39 10.32
C PRO A 281 15.74 -34.80 11.47
N ALA A 282 15.74 -35.43 12.64
CA ALA A 282 15.07 -34.90 13.83
C ALA A 282 15.84 -33.73 14.46
N ARG A 283 17.18 -33.77 14.41
CA ARG A 283 18.07 -32.78 15.06
C ARG A 283 18.17 -31.46 14.32
N TYR A 284 18.21 -31.48 12.99
CA TYR A 284 18.48 -30.29 12.18
C TYR A 284 17.24 -29.79 11.42
N PRO A 285 17.10 -28.47 11.16
CA PRO A 285 16.03 -27.95 10.30
C PRO A 285 16.26 -28.37 8.83
N SER A 286 15.17 -28.44 8.04
CA SER A 286 15.22 -28.93 6.65
C SER A 286 16.26 -28.20 5.80
N GLN A 287 16.32 -26.88 5.90
CA GLN A 287 17.28 -26.04 5.17
C GLN A 287 18.73 -26.47 5.43
N VAL A 288 19.06 -26.79 6.68
CA VAL A 288 20.40 -27.22 7.08
C VAL A 288 20.71 -28.62 6.54
N LEU A 289 19.73 -29.54 6.60
CA LEU A 289 19.86 -30.90 6.09
C LEU A 289 20.13 -30.90 4.57
N CYS A 290 19.28 -30.23 3.79
CA CYS A 290 19.43 -30.13 2.34
C CYS A 290 20.77 -29.49 1.95
N LEU A 291 21.18 -28.41 2.64
CA LEU A 291 22.48 -27.77 2.37
C LEU A 291 23.66 -28.71 2.67
N ALA A 292 23.61 -29.45 3.78
CA ALA A 292 24.67 -30.37 4.17
C ALA A 292 24.81 -31.53 3.16
N GLU A 293 23.69 -32.14 2.76
CA GLU A 293 23.65 -33.18 1.74
C GLU A 293 24.14 -32.67 0.38
N GLN A 294 23.73 -31.46 -0.04
CA GLN A 294 24.20 -30.87 -1.29
C GLN A 294 25.72 -30.66 -1.30
N VAL A 295 26.30 -30.17 -0.21
CA VAL A 295 27.76 -30.00 -0.08
C VAL A 295 28.48 -31.35 -0.14
N ARG A 296 27.93 -32.40 0.47
CA ARG A 296 28.48 -33.77 0.42
C ARG A 296 28.41 -34.34 -0.98
N PHE A 297 27.27 -34.19 -1.64
CA PHE A 297 27.06 -34.63 -3.01
C PHE A 297 28.09 -33.98 -3.95
N CYS A 298 28.26 -32.66 -3.89
CA CYS A 298 29.24 -31.95 -4.71
C CYS A 298 30.67 -32.48 -4.47
N ARG A 299 31.06 -32.68 -3.21
CA ARG A 299 32.37 -33.24 -2.87
C ARG A 299 32.57 -34.65 -3.43
N ASN A 300 31.58 -35.53 -3.29
CA ASN A 300 31.65 -36.91 -3.75
C ASN A 300 31.71 -36.99 -5.28
N CYS A 301 30.95 -36.15 -5.98
CA CYS A 301 30.99 -36.02 -7.44
C CYS A 301 32.37 -35.59 -7.94
N GLU A 302 32.99 -34.57 -7.33
CA GLU A 302 34.32 -34.10 -7.74
C GLU A 302 35.44 -35.09 -7.43
N GLN A 303 35.35 -35.79 -6.29
CA GLN A 303 36.25 -36.90 -5.96
C GLN A 303 36.14 -38.04 -6.97
N THR A 304 34.93 -38.32 -7.46
CA THR A 304 34.69 -39.34 -8.48
C THR A 304 35.22 -38.88 -9.84
N LEU A 305 34.90 -37.66 -10.27
CA LEU A 305 35.33 -37.06 -11.54
C LEU A 305 36.85 -36.98 -11.68
N ASN A 306 37.55 -36.55 -10.62
CA ASN A 306 39.00 -36.34 -10.65
C ASN A 306 39.81 -37.54 -10.13
N GLY A 307 39.16 -38.56 -9.58
CA GLY A 307 39.81 -39.68 -8.90
C GLY A 307 39.33 -41.04 -9.42
N THR A 308 38.41 -41.66 -8.69
CA THR A 308 38.02 -43.07 -8.86
C THR A 308 37.33 -43.37 -10.19
N LYS A 309 36.61 -42.40 -10.75
CA LYS A 309 35.75 -42.52 -11.94
C LYS A 309 34.65 -43.60 -11.83
N ASP A 310 34.35 -44.03 -10.61
CA ASP A 310 33.33 -45.04 -10.32
C ASP A 310 31.96 -44.39 -10.03
N PHE A 311 31.32 -43.91 -11.10
CA PHE A 311 29.97 -43.34 -11.01
C PHE A 311 28.91 -44.39 -10.68
N ALA A 312 29.15 -45.66 -10.98
CA ALA A 312 28.23 -46.74 -10.67
C ALA A 312 28.08 -46.93 -9.16
N LYS A 313 29.20 -46.93 -8.43
CA LYS A 313 29.19 -46.98 -6.96
C LYS A 313 28.55 -45.74 -6.34
N LEU A 314 28.85 -44.55 -6.86
CA LEU A 314 28.22 -43.30 -6.38
C LEU A 314 26.69 -43.35 -6.56
N LYS A 315 26.23 -43.76 -7.75
CA LYS A 315 24.80 -43.91 -8.05
C LYS A 315 24.14 -44.96 -7.15
N ALA A 316 24.78 -46.10 -6.95
CA ALA A 316 24.27 -47.15 -6.07
C ALA A 316 24.08 -46.66 -4.62
N GLY A 317 25.03 -45.88 -4.09
CA GLY A 317 24.90 -45.26 -2.77
C GLY A 317 23.72 -44.29 -2.66
N LEU A 318 23.51 -43.45 -3.67
CA LEU A 318 22.35 -42.53 -3.71
C LEU A 318 21.02 -43.29 -3.81
N GLN A 319 20.97 -44.39 -4.58
CA GLN A 319 19.79 -45.24 -4.68
C GLN A 319 19.47 -45.96 -3.37
N GLU A 320 20.49 -46.38 -2.61
CA GLU A 320 20.32 -46.94 -1.27
C GLU A 320 19.81 -45.89 -0.28
N GLN A 321 20.35 -44.67 -0.31
CA GLN A 321 19.87 -43.54 0.48
C GLN A 321 18.40 -43.19 0.16
N LEU A 322 18.03 -43.15 -1.13
CA LEU A 322 16.65 -42.93 -1.56
C LEU A 322 15.70 -44.02 -1.03
N LYS A 323 16.13 -45.28 -1.06
CA LYS A 323 15.35 -46.40 -0.52
C LYS A 323 15.20 -46.29 1.00
N ALA A 324 16.24 -45.87 1.71
CA ALA A 324 16.18 -45.63 3.15
C ALA A 324 15.17 -44.52 3.51
N TYR A 325 15.21 -43.39 2.80
CA TYR A 325 14.26 -42.28 3.03
C TYR A 325 12.82 -42.64 2.68
N THR A 326 12.59 -43.35 1.58
CA THR A 326 11.23 -43.75 1.14
C THR A 326 10.60 -44.86 2.00
N SER A 327 11.42 -45.70 2.63
CA SER A 327 10.94 -46.76 3.54
C SER A 327 10.75 -46.29 4.99
N SER A 328 11.28 -45.11 5.34
CA SER A 328 11.15 -44.51 6.66
C SER A 328 9.71 -44.04 6.91
N LYS A 329 8.99 -44.71 7.82
CA LYS A 329 7.66 -44.27 8.27
C LYS A 329 7.80 -43.31 9.44
N VAL A 330 7.32 -42.09 9.26
CA VAL A 330 7.39 -41.03 10.26
C VAL A 330 5.99 -40.55 10.61
N ASN A 331 5.69 -40.48 11.91
CA ASN A 331 4.39 -40.04 12.42
C ASN A 331 4.30 -38.51 12.61
N ASP A 332 5.43 -37.81 12.63
CA ASP A 332 5.50 -36.35 12.75
C ASP A 332 5.43 -35.70 11.36
N VAL A 333 4.42 -34.85 11.15
CA VAL A 333 4.18 -34.11 9.90
C VAL A 333 5.39 -33.26 9.50
N VAL A 334 6.08 -32.64 10.47
CA VAL A 334 7.24 -31.79 10.17
C VAL A 334 8.40 -32.62 9.64
N LEU A 335 8.63 -33.78 10.26
CA LEU A 335 9.71 -34.69 9.90
C LEU A 335 9.40 -35.40 8.56
N ASP A 336 8.14 -35.73 8.28
CA ASP A 336 7.67 -36.22 6.98
C ASP A 336 7.94 -35.20 5.86
N LEU A 337 7.68 -33.91 6.10
CA LEU A 337 7.99 -32.85 5.12
C LEU A 337 9.49 -32.69 4.90
N LYS A 338 10.32 -32.80 5.94
CA LYS A 338 11.80 -32.79 5.80
C LYS A 338 12.27 -33.96 4.93
N LEU A 339 11.74 -35.16 5.15
CA LEU A 339 12.09 -36.34 4.36
C LEU A 339 11.69 -36.18 2.90
N LYS A 340 10.50 -35.62 2.63
CA LYS A 340 10.07 -35.34 1.25
C LYS A 340 11.03 -34.39 0.52
N ALA A 341 11.52 -33.35 1.17
CA ALA A 341 12.52 -32.46 0.59
C ALA A 341 13.83 -33.20 0.27
N LEU A 342 14.35 -33.98 1.23
CA LEU A 342 15.56 -34.78 1.01
C LEU A 342 15.40 -35.83 -0.11
N ILE A 343 14.22 -36.44 -0.23
CA ILE A 343 13.92 -37.38 -1.32
C ILE A 343 14.01 -36.69 -2.68
N LEU A 344 13.46 -35.47 -2.80
CA LEU A 344 13.53 -34.69 -4.04
C LEU A 344 14.98 -34.35 -4.41
N ASP A 345 15.78 -33.92 -3.43
CA ASP A 345 17.21 -33.65 -3.64
C ASP A 345 17.97 -34.89 -4.11
N VAL A 346 17.75 -36.05 -3.47
CA VAL A 346 18.41 -37.31 -3.87
C VAL A 346 17.99 -37.76 -5.27
N ILE A 347 16.71 -37.62 -5.64
CA ILE A 347 16.25 -37.91 -7.00
C ILE A 347 16.98 -37.01 -8.01
N HIS A 348 17.11 -35.72 -7.71
CA HIS A 348 17.86 -34.78 -8.54
C HIS A 348 19.35 -35.16 -8.62
N HIS A 349 19.98 -35.56 -7.52
CA HIS A 349 21.38 -36.01 -7.50
C HIS A 349 21.61 -37.23 -8.40
N ILE A 350 20.70 -38.20 -8.38
CA ILE A 350 20.76 -39.39 -9.23
C ILE A 350 20.69 -38.99 -10.71
N ASP A 351 19.79 -38.08 -11.08
CA ASP A 351 19.68 -37.55 -12.45
C ASP A 351 20.96 -36.81 -12.88
N VAL A 352 21.54 -35.99 -12.00
CA VAL A 352 22.83 -35.32 -12.28
C VAL A 352 23.95 -36.34 -12.52
N VAL A 353 24.03 -37.42 -11.73
CA VAL A 353 25.00 -38.49 -11.96
C VAL A 353 24.76 -39.17 -13.30
N ASP A 354 23.51 -39.44 -13.66
CA ASP A 354 23.15 -40.03 -14.95
C ASP A 354 23.56 -39.13 -16.13
N GLN A 355 23.38 -37.83 -16.01
CA GLN A 355 23.85 -36.86 -17.00
C GLN A 355 25.39 -36.83 -17.10
N LEU A 356 26.11 -36.94 -15.98
CA LEU A 356 27.58 -36.99 -15.99
C LEU A 356 28.07 -38.25 -16.71
N VAL A 357 27.43 -39.40 -16.46
CA VAL A 357 27.74 -40.67 -17.13
C VAL A 357 27.41 -40.61 -18.61
N SER A 358 26.21 -40.16 -18.99
CA SER A 358 25.75 -40.12 -20.38
C SER A 358 26.60 -39.20 -21.26
N ASN A 359 27.14 -38.12 -20.68
CA ASN A 359 28.00 -37.15 -21.38
C ASN A 359 29.49 -37.48 -21.26
N ASN A 360 29.88 -38.65 -20.74
CA ASN A 360 31.27 -39.08 -20.56
C ASN A 360 32.13 -38.02 -19.85
N ALA A 361 31.62 -37.47 -18.74
CA ALA A 361 32.30 -36.44 -17.98
C ALA A 361 33.69 -36.92 -17.49
N SER A 362 34.75 -36.18 -17.86
CA SER A 362 36.14 -36.60 -17.69
C SER A 362 36.90 -35.87 -16.57
N SER A 363 36.39 -34.73 -16.10
CA SER A 363 36.99 -33.93 -15.03
C SER A 363 35.95 -33.03 -14.37
N ALA A 364 36.25 -32.50 -13.18
CA ALA A 364 35.43 -31.46 -12.54
C ALA A 364 35.38 -30.14 -13.33
N GLN A 365 36.19 -29.96 -14.38
CA GLN A 365 36.10 -28.79 -15.26
C GLN A 365 35.16 -29.00 -16.45
N CYS A 366 34.56 -30.19 -16.59
CA CYS A 366 33.65 -30.45 -17.69
C CYS A 366 32.40 -29.56 -17.60
N TRP A 367 31.87 -29.17 -18.76
CA TRP A 367 30.67 -28.33 -18.83
C TRP A 367 29.47 -28.95 -18.11
N THR A 368 29.28 -30.26 -18.24
CA THR A 368 28.17 -31.00 -17.62
C THR A 368 28.14 -30.88 -16.10
N TRP A 369 29.32 -30.75 -15.46
CA TRP A 369 29.42 -30.47 -14.04
C TRP A 369 29.35 -28.98 -13.73
N GLN A 370 30.09 -28.15 -14.47
CA GLN A 370 30.17 -26.70 -14.24
C GLN A 370 28.81 -26.00 -14.40
N ARG A 371 27.90 -26.52 -15.23
CA ARG A 371 26.53 -25.99 -15.38
C ARG A 371 25.65 -26.22 -14.15
N GLN A 372 25.97 -27.18 -13.29
CA GLN A 372 25.19 -27.50 -12.10
C GLN A 372 25.40 -26.44 -11.01
N LEU A 373 24.38 -26.25 -10.18
CA LEU A 373 24.50 -25.44 -8.97
C LEU A 373 25.22 -26.25 -7.88
N ARG A 374 26.41 -25.80 -7.49
CA ARG A 374 27.32 -26.55 -6.63
C ARG A 374 27.59 -25.80 -5.34
N PHE A 375 27.69 -26.51 -4.23
CA PHE A 375 27.92 -25.92 -2.92
C PHE A 375 29.19 -26.47 -2.30
N TYR A 376 29.98 -25.59 -1.69
CA TYR A 376 31.28 -25.93 -1.12
C TYR A 376 31.43 -25.34 0.26
N LEU A 377 32.08 -26.08 1.15
CA LEU A 377 32.58 -25.54 2.40
C LEU A 377 33.99 -24.99 2.15
N VAL A 378 34.15 -23.67 2.19
CA VAL A 378 35.43 -22.96 2.06
C VAL A 378 35.75 -22.31 3.40
N GLY A 379 36.74 -22.87 4.11
CA GLY A 379 37.01 -22.51 5.50
C GLY A 379 35.81 -22.84 6.41
N GLU A 380 35.20 -21.81 7.00
CA GLU A 380 34.00 -21.93 7.84
C GLU A 380 32.75 -21.34 7.19
N ALA A 381 32.77 -21.06 5.88
CA ALA A 381 31.62 -20.53 5.15
C ALA A 381 31.23 -21.46 3.99
N VAL A 382 29.94 -21.51 3.69
CA VAL A 382 29.42 -22.22 2.52
C VAL A 382 29.32 -21.22 1.37
N VAL A 383 29.82 -21.61 0.20
CA VAL A 383 29.71 -20.84 -1.05
C VAL A 383 28.97 -21.66 -2.10
N ALA A 384 28.11 -20.99 -2.86
CA ALA A 384 27.45 -21.55 -4.03
C ALA A 384 28.24 -21.14 -5.29
N ARG A 385 28.47 -22.08 -6.20
CA ARG A 385 29.11 -21.82 -7.50
C ARG A 385 28.27 -22.38 -8.63
N GLN A 386 28.16 -21.62 -9.71
CA GLN A 386 27.59 -22.07 -10.97
C GLN A 386 28.38 -21.46 -12.11
N VAL A 387 28.87 -22.31 -13.01
CA VAL A 387 29.84 -21.94 -14.05
C VAL A 387 31.02 -21.18 -13.40
N ASN A 388 31.21 -19.89 -13.75
CA ASN A 388 32.29 -19.05 -13.28
C ASN A 388 31.86 -18.11 -12.14
N SER A 389 30.59 -18.16 -11.72
CA SER A 389 30.06 -17.32 -10.64
C SER A 389 30.17 -18.02 -9.29
N GLU A 390 30.50 -17.24 -8.26
CA GLU A 390 30.54 -17.66 -6.86
C GLU A 390 29.74 -16.67 -6.02
N PHE A 391 28.94 -17.20 -5.09
CA PHE A 391 28.12 -16.43 -4.16
C PHE A 391 28.26 -16.99 -2.75
N ASP A 392 28.45 -16.12 -1.77
CA ASP A 392 28.40 -16.50 -0.36
C ASP A 392 26.98 -16.95 0.02
N TYR A 393 26.87 -18.06 0.73
CA TYR A 393 25.60 -18.46 1.31
C TYR A 393 25.28 -17.52 2.48
N THR A 394 24.18 -16.77 2.39
CA THR A 394 23.86 -15.68 3.34
C THR A 394 23.25 -16.16 4.66
N TYR A 395 22.89 -17.44 4.76
CA TYR A 395 22.23 -18.03 5.93
C TYR A 395 20.95 -17.31 6.35
N GLU A 396 20.24 -16.71 5.39
CA GLU A 396 18.86 -16.27 5.61
C GLU A 396 18.00 -17.50 5.88
N GLY A 397 17.19 -17.46 6.94
CA GLY A 397 16.27 -18.55 7.21
C GLY A 397 15.16 -18.55 6.15
N ILE A 398 14.90 -19.70 5.55
CA ILE A 398 13.86 -19.88 4.54
C ILE A 398 12.80 -20.80 5.12
N ASN A 399 11.52 -20.48 4.94
CA ASN A 399 10.41 -21.36 5.31
C ASN A 399 10.50 -22.70 4.55
N PHE A 400 9.79 -23.71 5.05
CA PHE A 400 9.52 -24.99 4.38
C PHE A 400 8.69 -24.86 3.08
N LEU A 401 8.96 -23.84 2.26
CA LEU A 401 8.32 -23.69 0.97
C LEU A 401 9.00 -24.66 0.01
N CYS A 402 8.18 -25.55 -0.54
CA CYS A 402 8.51 -26.56 -1.53
C CYS A 402 9.73 -26.14 -2.36
N GLN A 403 10.79 -26.94 -2.31
CA GLN A 403 11.70 -27.01 -3.45
C GLN A 403 10.82 -27.26 -4.65
N ILE A 404 10.72 -26.27 -5.53
CA ILE A 404 10.12 -26.44 -6.84
C ILE A 404 10.91 -27.59 -7.44
N ILE A 405 10.23 -28.68 -7.81
CA ILE A 405 10.83 -29.80 -8.56
C ILE A 405 11.73 -29.15 -9.60
N TYR A 406 13.02 -29.50 -9.62
CA TYR A 406 13.99 -29.03 -10.61
C TYR A 406 13.54 -29.51 -12.00
N CYS A 407 12.46 -28.92 -12.53
CA CYS A 407 12.06 -29.01 -13.92
C CYS A 407 12.96 -28.03 -14.65
N LEU A 408 14.05 -28.55 -15.21
CA LEU A 408 14.70 -27.88 -16.32
C LEU A 408 13.67 -27.77 -17.47
N PRO A 409 13.43 -26.57 -18.02
CA PRO A 409 13.00 -26.45 -19.40
C PRO A 409 14.24 -26.63 -20.30
N PHE A 410 14.00 -27.23 -21.47
CA PHE A 410 14.88 -27.49 -22.62
C PHE A 410 15.59 -28.83 -22.68
#